data_AF-A0A960QID9-F1
#
_entry.id   AF-A0A960QID9-F1
#
_cell.length_a   1.000
_cell.length_b   1.000
_cell.length_c   1.000
_cell.angle_alpha   90.00
_cell.angle_beta   90.00
_cell.angle_gamma   90.00
#
_symmetry.space_group_name_H-M   'P 1'
#
loop_
_entity.id
_entity.type
_entity.pdbx_description
1 polymer ?
#
loop_
_entity_poly.entity_id
_entity_poly.type
_entity_poly.pdbx_seq_one_letter_code
_entity_poly.pdbx_strand_id
1 'polypeptide(L)'
;EAGVIAFFQERGDRITLNDEGHAVKLFSSGKPELSVAELQVIGKLTHLEELALNSAKAGDDDWGFLQELKQLRLIRIWHGHHFSSLAPFAGIPAEDVLFGGCMGLRDLNKDDPDQLRNAVLTLRDLPNVKTLTLYHSPLTPDDSHLAHLVAEFPGLTDLRVDFAAPRGQEVKITPEGLARLAKLKLTRFAVENAEALTPKHLAALAEIKTLENLHIYPPRTGEFDHEPLLAELKQLRPNLKITFQEQPK
;
A
#
# COMPACT_ATOMS: atom_id res chain seq x y z
N GLU A 1 -9.52 11.20 25.61
CA GLU A 1 -10.18 11.07 24.29
C GLU A 1 -11.18 12.18 23.98
N ALA A 2 -12.17 12.47 24.85
CA ALA A 2 -13.26 13.42 24.57
C ALA A 2 -12.87 14.75 23.88
N GLY A 3 -11.82 15.44 24.35
CA GLY A 3 -11.36 16.69 23.72
C GLY A 3 -10.79 16.49 22.31
N VAL A 4 -10.14 15.37 22.04
CA VAL A 4 -9.62 15.03 20.69
C VAL A 4 -10.78 14.64 19.76
N ILE A 5 -11.78 13.93 20.29
CA ILE A 5 -13.02 13.61 19.56
C ILE A 5 -13.73 14.90 19.12
N ALA A 6 -13.95 15.82 20.05
CA ALA A 6 -14.60 17.11 19.78
C ALA A 6 -13.83 17.90 18.71
N PHE A 7 -12.50 17.98 18.83
CA PHE A 7 -11.64 18.64 17.84
C PHE A 7 -11.84 18.09 16.42
N PHE A 8 -11.79 16.77 16.23
CA PHE A 8 -11.98 16.14 14.92
C PHE A 8 -13.42 16.32 14.39
N GLN A 9 -14.43 16.26 15.26
CA GLN A 9 -15.83 16.52 14.89
C GLN A 9 -16.05 17.97 14.44
N GLU A 10 -15.50 18.95 15.15
CA GLU A 10 -15.59 20.38 14.81
C GLU A 10 -14.91 20.70 13.48
N ARG A 11 -13.83 19.99 13.14
CA ARG A 11 -13.17 20.06 11.82
C ARG A 11 -13.98 19.42 10.69
N GLY A 12 -15.05 18.68 11.01
CA GLY A 12 -15.83 17.92 10.03
C GLY A 12 -15.20 16.59 9.63
N ASP A 13 -14.20 16.11 10.37
CA ASP A 13 -13.65 14.78 10.18
C ASP A 13 -14.66 13.72 10.66
N ARG A 14 -14.66 12.54 10.04
CA ARG A 14 -15.62 11.48 10.35
C ARG A 14 -15.07 10.62 11.48
N ILE A 15 -15.75 10.62 12.62
CA ILE A 15 -15.41 9.78 13.77
C ILE A 15 -16.56 8.84 14.10
N THR A 16 -16.24 7.57 14.37
CA THR A 16 -17.19 6.58 14.89
C THR A 16 -16.84 6.26 16.32
N LEU A 17 -17.84 6.28 17.21
CA LEU A 17 -17.69 5.95 18.61
C LEU A 17 -18.30 4.57 18.90
N ASN A 18 -17.76 3.85 19.88
CA ASN A 18 -18.41 2.66 20.45
C ASN A 18 -19.47 3.05 21.50
N ASP A 19 -20.11 2.06 22.12
CA ASP A 19 -21.18 2.26 23.12
C ASP A 19 -20.69 2.98 24.40
N GLU A 20 -19.38 2.98 24.66
CA GLU A 20 -18.74 3.66 25.81
C GLU A 20 -18.28 5.08 25.46
N GLY A 21 -18.47 5.52 24.22
CA GLY A 21 -18.08 6.85 23.74
C GLY A 21 -16.60 6.98 23.33
N HIS A 22 -15.87 5.87 23.21
CA HIS A 22 -14.49 5.84 22.72
C HIS A 22 -14.42 5.88 21.19
N ALA A 23 -13.42 6.57 20.65
CA ALA A 23 -13.22 6.63 19.20
C ALA A 23 -12.63 5.32 18.66
N VAL A 24 -13.39 4.63 17.80
CA VAL A 24 -12.96 3.37 17.17
C VAL A 24 -12.59 3.55 15.70
N LYS A 25 -13.09 4.58 15.02
CA LYS A 25 -12.71 4.89 13.63
C LYS A 25 -12.53 6.38 13.45
N LEU A 26 -11.47 6.79 12.75
CA LEU A 26 -11.18 8.16 12.37
C LEU A 26 -10.84 8.23 10.88
N PHE A 27 -11.63 8.98 10.13
CA PHE A 27 -11.34 9.34 8.75
C PHE A 27 -11.20 10.85 8.62
N SER A 28 -9.99 11.30 8.24
CA SER A 28 -9.72 12.69 7.89
C SER A 28 -9.50 12.86 6.40
N SER A 29 -10.27 13.78 5.79
CA SER A 29 -10.21 14.05 4.36
C SER A 29 -8.98 14.87 3.94
N GLY A 30 -8.24 15.42 4.91
CA GLY A 30 -7.11 16.34 4.69
C GLY A 30 -7.54 17.79 4.44
N LYS A 31 -8.81 18.14 4.63
CA LYS A 31 -9.33 19.51 4.41
C LYS A 31 -10.16 19.99 5.62
N PRO A 32 -9.69 20.98 6.40
CA PRO A 32 -8.37 21.61 6.31
C PRO A 32 -7.23 20.61 6.60
N GLU A 33 -6.00 20.93 6.20
CA GLU A 33 -4.82 20.10 6.49
C GLU A 33 -4.61 20.00 8.02
N LEU A 34 -4.01 18.91 8.50
CA LEU A 34 -3.58 18.77 9.89
C LEU A 34 -2.14 19.26 10.03
N SER A 35 -1.87 20.13 10.99
CA SER A 35 -0.51 20.38 11.46
C SER A 35 0.06 19.12 12.14
N VAL A 36 1.38 19.05 12.27
CA VAL A 36 2.06 17.94 12.97
C VAL A 36 1.52 17.75 14.40
N ALA A 37 1.31 18.85 15.14
CA ALA A 37 0.79 18.78 16.50
C ALA A 37 -0.64 18.21 16.53
N GLU A 38 -1.50 18.60 15.59
CA GLU A 38 -2.86 18.06 15.46
C GLU A 38 -2.87 16.60 15.01
N LEU A 39 -1.91 16.19 14.19
CA LEU A 39 -1.74 14.78 13.83
C LEU A 39 -1.33 13.96 15.06
N GLN A 40 -0.36 14.44 15.84
CA GLN A 40 0.15 13.73 17.01
C GLN A 40 -0.90 13.52 18.10
N VAL A 41 -1.92 14.40 18.23
CA VAL A 41 -2.98 14.17 19.23
C VAL A 41 -3.85 12.95 18.92
N ILE A 42 -3.80 12.38 17.70
CA ILE A 42 -4.47 11.11 17.36
C ILE A 42 -3.97 9.98 18.27
N GLY A 43 -2.70 10.00 18.71
CA GLY A 43 -2.15 9.00 19.63
C GLY A 43 -2.90 8.91 20.97
N LYS A 44 -3.71 9.93 21.31
CA LYS A 44 -4.56 9.92 22.52
C LYS A 44 -5.87 9.14 22.34
N LEU A 45 -6.19 8.65 21.14
CA LEU A 45 -7.35 7.81 20.81
C LEU A 45 -6.96 6.33 20.92
N THR A 46 -6.72 5.84 22.13
CA THR A 46 -6.13 4.51 22.38
C THR A 46 -7.03 3.33 22.02
N HIS A 47 -8.33 3.59 21.79
CA HIS A 47 -9.31 2.62 21.31
C HIS A 47 -9.47 2.60 19.79
N LEU A 48 -8.65 3.37 19.05
CA LEU A 48 -8.79 3.50 17.61
C LEU A 48 -8.41 2.19 16.91
N GLU A 49 -9.37 1.62 16.18
CA GLU A 49 -9.20 0.40 15.38
C GLU A 49 -8.93 0.70 13.91
N GLU A 50 -9.50 1.79 13.39
CA GLU A 50 -9.37 2.19 11.99
C GLU A 50 -8.92 3.66 11.87
N LEU A 51 -7.78 3.88 11.23
CA LEU A 51 -7.24 5.20 10.94
C LEU A 51 -7.10 5.39 9.43
N ALA A 52 -7.71 6.46 8.92
CA ALA A 52 -7.68 6.78 7.52
C ALA A 52 -7.39 8.28 7.35
N LEU A 53 -6.23 8.61 6.79
CA LEU A 53 -5.72 9.98 6.68
C LEU A 53 -5.37 10.30 5.24
N ASN A 54 -5.83 11.45 4.76
CA ASN A 54 -5.46 11.98 3.45
C ASN A 54 -4.63 13.26 3.63
N SER A 55 -3.56 13.41 2.85
CA SER A 55 -2.74 14.62 2.77
C SER A 55 -2.08 15.04 4.10
N ALA A 56 -1.50 14.10 4.85
CA ALA A 56 -0.79 14.45 6.07
C ALA A 56 0.56 15.10 5.77
N LYS A 57 0.80 16.29 6.35
CA LYS A 57 2.09 17.01 6.27
C LYS A 57 3.12 16.51 7.28
N ALA A 58 3.28 15.20 7.37
CA ALA A 58 4.13 14.55 8.36
C ALA A 58 5.37 13.94 7.70
N GLY A 59 6.54 14.31 8.21
CA GLY A 59 7.81 13.64 7.93
C GLY A 59 7.92 12.33 8.68
N ASP A 60 9.05 11.63 8.53
CA ASP A 60 9.24 10.28 9.10
C ASP A 60 9.06 10.29 10.64
N ASP A 61 9.61 11.28 11.34
CA ASP A 61 9.58 11.36 12.81
C ASP A 61 8.20 11.75 13.39
N ASP A 62 7.30 12.28 12.57
CA ASP A 62 6.01 12.79 13.02
C ASP A 62 4.97 11.68 13.26
N TRP A 63 5.25 10.46 12.79
CA TRP A 63 4.34 9.30 12.87
C TRP A 63 4.50 8.46 14.14
N GLY A 64 5.39 8.84 15.07
CA GLY A 64 5.65 8.09 16.29
C GLY A 64 4.41 7.82 17.16
N PHE A 65 3.38 8.67 17.07
CA PHE A 65 2.12 8.50 17.80
C PHE A 65 1.38 7.19 17.47
N LEU A 66 1.64 6.59 16.30
CA LEU A 66 1.02 5.32 15.90
C LEU A 66 1.36 4.18 16.87
N GLN A 67 2.50 4.28 17.56
CA GLN A 67 2.92 3.30 18.55
C GLN A 67 1.98 3.26 19.77
N GLU A 68 1.24 4.33 20.04
CA GLU A 68 0.26 4.38 21.14
C GLU A 68 -1.06 3.68 20.77
N LEU A 69 -1.30 3.42 19.48
CA LEU A 69 -2.57 2.87 18.97
C LEU A 69 -2.54 1.33 18.97
N LYS A 70 -2.54 0.74 20.17
CA LYS A 70 -2.42 -0.72 20.35
C LYS A 70 -3.61 -1.54 19.84
N GLN A 71 -4.72 -0.89 19.53
CA GLN A 71 -5.92 -1.52 18.96
C GLN A 71 -6.02 -1.31 17.44
N LEU A 72 -5.05 -0.64 16.80
CA LEU A 72 -5.12 -0.29 15.38
C LEU A 72 -5.03 -1.53 14.49
N ARG A 73 -6.11 -1.82 13.76
CA ARG A 73 -6.23 -2.96 12.85
C ARG A 73 -6.17 -2.54 11.38
N LEU A 74 -6.52 -1.30 11.08
CA LEU A 74 -6.54 -0.77 9.72
C LEU A 74 -5.91 0.61 9.69
N ILE A 75 -4.93 0.79 8.80
CA ILE A 75 -4.34 2.09 8.53
C ILE A 75 -4.34 2.37 7.03
N ARG A 76 -4.83 3.56 6.66
CA ARG A 76 -4.83 4.03 5.27
C ARG A 76 -4.28 5.44 5.22
N ILE A 77 -3.19 5.62 4.51
CA ILE A 77 -2.58 6.93 4.29
C ILE A 77 -2.64 7.22 2.79
N TRP A 78 -3.28 8.32 2.43
CA TRP A 78 -3.27 8.84 1.07
C TRP A 78 -2.51 10.15 0.98
N HIS A 79 -1.85 10.38 -0.15
CA HIS A 79 -1.22 11.66 -0.48
C HIS A 79 -0.26 12.19 0.59
N GLY A 80 0.48 11.32 1.27
CA GLY A 80 1.54 11.74 2.20
C GLY A 80 2.66 12.47 1.47
N HIS A 81 2.94 13.71 1.86
CA HIS A 81 3.85 14.58 1.09
C HIS A 81 5.30 14.59 1.60
N HIS A 82 5.54 14.25 2.87
CA HIS A 82 6.81 14.56 3.52
C HIS A 82 7.57 13.36 4.08
N PHE A 83 6.92 12.22 4.30
CA PHE A 83 7.63 11.02 4.72
C PHE A 83 8.32 10.36 3.52
N SER A 84 9.55 9.91 3.77
CA SER A 84 10.50 9.34 2.82
C SER A 84 10.78 7.86 3.09
N SER A 85 10.25 7.37 4.22
CA SER A 85 10.42 6.03 4.74
C SER A 85 9.07 5.49 5.23
N LEU A 86 8.95 4.16 5.25
CA LEU A 86 7.85 3.44 5.88
C LEU A 86 8.23 2.84 7.24
N ALA A 87 9.47 3.06 7.70
CA ALA A 87 9.92 2.65 9.04
C ALA A 87 9.04 3.12 10.20
N PRO A 88 8.46 4.34 10.20
CA PRO A 88 7.64 4.80 11.33
C PRO A 88 6.37 3.96 11.56
N PHE A 89 5.96 3.19 10.55
CA PHE A 89 4.81 2.30 10.62
C PHE A 89 5.18 0.92 11.19
N ALA A 90 6.46 0.61 11.42
CA ALA A 90 6.87 -0.70 11.93
C ALA A 90 6.31 -0.99 13.33
N GLY A 91 6.05 -2.27 13.63
CA GLY A 91 5.61 -2.72 14.96
C GLY A 91 4.13 -2.45 15.30
N ILE A 92 3.38 -1.75 14.44
CA ILE A 92 1.95 -1.51 14.70
C ILE A 92 1.13 -2.78 14.47
N PRO A 93 0.02 -3.00 15.21
CA PRO A 93 -0.72 -4.26 15.17
C PRO A 93 -1.66 -4.42 13.96
N ALA A 94 -1.47 -3.61 12.90
CA ALA A 94 -2.38 -3.52 11.77
C ALA A 94 -2.48 -4.83 10.96
N GLU A 95 -3.70 -5.14 10.51
CA GLU A 95 -4.02 -6.25 9.62
C GLU A 95 -4.22 -5.78 8.16
N ASP A 96 -4.71 -4.55 7.96
CA ASP A 96 -4.92 -3.89 6.66
C ASP A 96 -4.11 -2.59 6.59
N VAL A 97 -3.14 -2.54 5.68
CA VAL A 97 -2.23 -1.41 5.50
C VAL A 97 -2.33 -0.91 4.06
N LEU A 98 -2.63 0.38 3.92
CA LEU A 98 -2.66 1.06 2.63
C LEU A 98 -1.81 2.32 2.63
N PHE A 99 -0.91 2.40 1.65
CA PHE A 99 -0.18 3.62 1.28
C PHE A 99 -0.50 3.95 -0.18
N GLY A 100 -1.19 5.08 -0.38
CA GLY A 100 -1.78 5.48 -1.65
C GLY A 100 -1.35 6.86 -2.11
N GLY A 101 -0.67 7.00 -3.24
CA GLY A 101 -0.36 8.33 -3.77
C GLY A 101 0.63 9.13 -2.91
N CYS A 102 1.48 8.47 -2.13
CA CYS A 102 2.40 9.13 -1.20
C CYS A 102 3.55 9.82 -1.96
N MET A 103 3.37 11.12 -2.20
CA MET A 103 4.25 11.96 -3.02
C MET A 103 5.67 12.09 -2.45
N GLY A 104 5.83 12.05 -1.13
CA GLY A 104 7.15 12.02 -0.49
C GLY A 104 7.97 10.79 -0.89
N LEU A 105 7.31 9.63 -1.03
CA LEU A 105 7.93 8.40 -1.53
C LEU A 105 8.24 8.50 -3.02
N ARG A 106 7.40 9.19 -3.80
CA ARG A 106 7.64 9.38 -5.23
C ARG A 106 8.87 10.20 -5.52
N ASP A 107 9.04 11.27 -4.76
CA ASP A 107 10.09 12.24 -5.00
C ASP A 107 11.42 11.84 -4.31
N LEU A 108 11.44 10.69 -3.62
CA LEU A 108 12.57 10.13 -2.86
C LEU A 108 13.88 10.04 -3.67
N ASN A 109 13.79 9.78 -4.97
CA ASN A 109 14.94 9.57 -5.86
C ASN A 109 15.04 10.66 -6.93
N LYS A 110 14.32 11.79 -6.77
CA LYS A 110 14.25 12.84 -7.80
C LYS A 110 15.60 13.53 -8.04
N ASP A 111 16.34 13.77 -6.96
CA ASP A 111 17.58 14.56 -7.01
C ASP A 111 18.83 13.70 -7.24
N ASP A 112 18.76 12.39 -6.96
CA ASP A 112 19.82 11.42 -7.20
C ASP A 112 19.21 10.08 -7.68
N PRO A 113 18.95 9.94 -8.99
CA PRO A 113 18.34 8.74 -9.55
C PRO A 113 19.24 7.50 -9.47
N ASP A 114 20.54 7.66 -9.21
CA ASP A 114 21.49 6.55 -9.06
C ASP A 114 21.46 5.95 -7.65
N GLN A 115 20.99 6.71 -6.66
CA GLN A 115 20.80 6.25 -5.27
C GLN A 115 19.34 5.85 -5.01
N LEU A 116 18.85 4.85 -5.74
CA LEU A 116 17.49 4.33 -5.58
C LEU A 116 17.23 3.83 -4.16
N ARG A 117 16.53 4.64 -3.38
CA ARG A 117 15.94 4.23 -2.12
C ARG A 117 14.61 3.54 -2.41
N ASN A 118 14.42 2.39 -1.79
CA ASN A 118 13.17 1.65 -1.82
C ASN A 118 12.53 1.72 -0.43
N ALA A 119 11.54 2.60 -0.27
CA ALA A 119 10.89 2.80 1.01
C ALA A 119 10.18 1.53 1.53
N VAL A 120 9.81 0.58 0.65
CA VAL A 120 9.20 -0.68 1.11
C VAL A 120 10.15 -1.51 1.94
N LEU A 121 11.46 -1.46 1.65
CA LEU A 121 12.47 -2.18 2.43
C LEU A 121 12.58 -1.69 3.88
N THR A 122 11.94 -0.57 4.20
CA THR A 122 11.86 -0.01 5.56
C THR A 122 10.56 -0.37 6.28
N LEU A 123 9.54 -0.88 5.58
CA LEU A 123 8.31 -1.40 6.19
C LEU A 123 8.60 -2.80 6.74
N ARG A 124 8.59 -2.96 8.06
CA ARG A 124 8.99 -4.19 8.77
C ARG A 124 8.14 -4.42 10.00
N ASP A 125 8.26 -5.60 10.60
CA ASP A 125 7.70 -5.91 11.91
C ASP A 125 6.18 -5.66 11.99
N LEU A 126 5.44 -6.05 10.95
CA LEU A 126 3.97 -6.00 10.93
C LEU A 126 3.39 -7.41 11.00
N PRO A 127 3.39 -8.04 12.20
CA PRO A 127 3.17 -9.47 12.34
C PRO A 127 1.76 -9.93 11.92
N ASN A 128 0.81 -9.00 11.88
CA ASN A 128 -0.60 -9.29 11.65
C ASN A 128 -1.08 -8.95 10.23
N VAL A 129 -0.22 -8.39 9.37
CA VAL A 129 -0.64 -7.91 8.05
C VAL A 129 -1.12 -9.06 7.17
N LYS A 130 -2.37 -8.91 6.71
CA LYS A 130 -3.04 -9.81 5.77
C LYS A 130 -3.33 -9.13 4.44
N THR A 131 -3.53 -7.82 4.47
CA THR A 131 -3.77 -6.97 3.31
C THR A 131 -2.73 -5.85 3.26
N LEU A 132 -2.04 -5.75 2.13
CA LEU A 132 -1.08 -4.69 1.87
C LEU A 132 -1.37 -4.05 0.51
N THR A 133 -1.70 -2.76 0.52
CA THR A 133 -1.90 -1.97 -0.68
C THR A 133 -0.85 -0.88 -0.79
N LEU A 134 -0.02 -0.98 -1.82
CA LEU A 134 1.02 -0.03 -2.18
C LEU A 134 0.67 0.52 -3.58
N TYR A 135 -0.08 1.61 -3.62
CA TYR A 135 -0.70 2.14 -4.84
C TYR A 135 -0.23 3.58 -5.09
N HIS A 136 0.06 3.97 -6.33
CA HIS A 136 0.48 5.32 -6.73
C HIS A 136 1.65 5.89 -5.92
N SER A 137 2.46 4.99 -5.37
CA SER A 137 3.67 5.31 -4.64
C SER A 137 4.76 4.58 -5.44
N PRO A 138 5.60 5.28 -6.22
CA PRO A 138 6.60 4.63 -7.03
C PRO A 138 7.69 4.12 -6.10
N LEU A 139 7.52 2.86 -5.74
CA LEU A 139 8.35 2.10 -4.85
C LEU A 139 9.18 1.23 -5.76
N THR A 140 10.31 1.75 -6.23
CA THR A 140 11.24 1.15 -7.20
C THR A 140 11.00 -0.36 -7.36
N PRO A 141 10.11 -0.76 -8.29
CA PRO A 141 9.60 -2.12 -8.30
C PRO A 141 10.66 -3.00 -8.96
N ASP A 142 11.45 -3.67 -8.12
CA ASP A 142 12.43 -4.66 -8.50
C ASP A 142 12.26 -5.94 -7.68
N ASP A 143 13.04 -6.97 -8.00
CA ASP A 143 12.93 -8.26 -7.32
C ASP A 143 13.22 -8.19 -5.81
N SER A 144 14.01 -7.19 -5.36
CA SER A 144 14.31 -7.02 -3.94
C SER A 144 13.07 -6.58 -3.16
N HIS A 145 12.21 -5.76 -3.77
CA HIS A 145 10.91 -5.39 -3.24
C HIS A 145 10.05 -6.64 -2.99
N LEU A 146 9.87 -7.49 -4.01
CA LEU A 146 9.05 -8.69 -3.86
C LEU A 146 9.64 -9.69 -2.86
N ALA A 147 10.97 -9.84 -2.84
CA ALA A 147 11.65 -10.68 -1.86
C ALA A 147 11.42 -10.19 -0.43
N HIS A 148 11.43 -8.86 -0.21
CA HIS A 148 11.16 -8.23 1.08
C HIS A 148 9.74 -8.50 1.56
N LEU A 149 8.73 -8.31 0.69
CA LEU A 149 7.32 -8.58 1.04
C LEU A 149 7.10 -10.03 1.50
N VAL A 150 7.75 -10.98 0.81
CA VAL A 150 7.67 -12.40 1.14
C VAL A 150 8.33 -12.72 2.48
N ALA A 151 9.44 -12.04 2.80
CA ALA A 151 10.19 -12.26 4.03
C ALA A 151 9.49 -11.65 5.26
N GLU A 152 9.04 -10.40 5.14
CA GLU A 152 8.48 -9.64 6.27
C GLU A 152 7.00 -9.94 6.53
N PHE A 153 6.23 -10.31 5.51
CA PHE A 153 4.78 -10.48 5.62
C PHE A 153 4.31 -11.89 5.21
N PRO A 154 4.76 -12.96 5.89
CA PRO A 154 4.42 -14.35 5.53
C PRO A 154 2.92 -14.65 5.63
N GLY A 155 2.16 -13.84 6.39
CA GLY A 155 0.71 -13.93 6.54
C GLY A 155 -0.10 -13.23 5.44
N LEU A 156 0.56 -12.58 4.47
CA LEU A 156 -0.10 -11.79 3.45
C LEU A 156 -0.98 -12.65 2.53
N THR A 157 -2.23 -12.23 2.34
CA THR A 157 -3.24 -12.92 1.52
C THR A 157 -3.86 -12.05 0.43
N ASP A 158 -3.76 -10.73 0.58
CA ASP A 158 -4.20 -9.73 -0.40
C ASP A 158 -3.08 -8.70 -0.60
N LEU A 159 -2.58 -8.62 -1.82
CA LEU A 159 -1.49 -7.72 -2.19
C LEU A 159 -1.87 -6.88 -3.40
N ARG A 160 -1.74 -5.56 -3.26
CA ARG A 160 -1.79 -4.63 -4.39
C ARG A 160 -0.49 -3.86 -4.47
N VAL A 161 0.17 -3.92 -5.63
CA VAL A 161 1.44 -3.23 -5.89
C VAL A 161 1.33 -2.39 -7.15
N ASP A 162 2.18 -1.37 -7.20
CA ASP A 162 2.30 -0.49 -8.34
C ASP A 162 3.63 -0.74 -9.06
N PHE A 163 3.56 -1.10 -10.34
CA PHE A 163 4.73 -1.27 -11.20
C PHE A 163 5.13 0.03 -11.90
N ALA A 164 4.77 1.19 -11.34
CA ALA A 164 5.35 2.46 -11.76
C ALA A 164 6.77 2.62 -11.19
N ALA A 165 7.74 2.77 -12.08
CA ALA A 165 9.08 3.20 -11.69
C ALA A 165 9.10 4.71 -11.36
N PRO A 166 9.98 5.16 -10.46
CA PRO A 166 10.27 6.59 -10.30
C PRO A 166 10.66 7.23 -11.63
N ARG A 167 10.46 8.56 -11.76
CA ARG A 167 10.63 9.28 -13.03
C ARG A 167 11.96 8.96 -13.73
N GLY A 168 11.87 8.46 -14.96
CA GLY A 168 13.04 8.17 -15.81
C GLY A 168 13.70 6.83 -15.55
N GLN A 169 13.12 5.99 -14.69
CA GLN A 169 13.63 4.64 -14.40
C GLN A 169 12.79 3.57 -15.09
N GLU A 170 13.41 2.42 -15.32
CA GLU A 170 12.74 1.23 -15.81
C GLU A 170 12.28 0.35 -14.64
N VAL A 171 11.15 -0.33 -14.84
CA VAL A 171 10.68 -1.40 -13.96
C VAL A 171 11.61 -2.59 -14.11
N LYS A 172 12.09 -3.14 -12.98
CA LYS A 172 13.06 -4.24 -12.97
C LYS A 172 12.52 -5.50 -12.30
N ILE A 173 11.19 -5.66 -12.28
CA ILE A 173 10.56 -6.90 -11.87
C ILE A 173 10.79 -7.96 -12.94
N THR A 174 11.40 -9.08 -12.55
CA THR A 174 11.60 -10.23 -13.43
C THR A 174 10.53 -11.32 -13.18
N PRO A 175 10.37 -12.30 -14.08
CA PRO A 175 9.55 -13.48 -13.82
C PRO A 175 9.98 -14.24 -12.56
N GLU A 176 11.29 -14.34 -12.32
CA GLU A 176 11.86 -14.99 -11.14
C GLU A 176 11.54 -14.22 -9.86
N GLY A 177 11.55 -12.88 -9.91
CA GLY A 177 11.08 -12.01 -8.83
C GLY A 177 9.62 -12.27 -8.48
N LEU A 178 8.73 -12.25 -9.47
CA LEU A 178 7.30 -12.54 -9.28
C LEU A 178 7.06 -13.95 -8.75
N ALA A 179 7.81 -14.95 -9.22
CA ALA A 179 7.68 -16.33 -8.76
C ALA A 179 7.90 -16.48 -7.24
N ARG A 180 8.62 -15.55 -6.60
CA ARG A 180 8.81 -15.55 -5.13
C ARG A 180 7.50 -15.41 -4.38
N LEU A 181 6.51 -14.72 -4.95
CA LEU A 181 5.18 -14.55 -4.35
C LEU A 181 4.44 -15.88 -4.15
N ALA A 182 4.83 -16.94 -4.84
CA ALA A 182 4.28 -18.29 -4.64
C ALA A 182 4.57 -18.88 -3.23
N LYS A 183 5.49 -18.27 -2.48
CA LYS A 183 5.75 -18.61 -1.07
C LYS A 183 4.67 -18.08 -0.12
N LEU A 184 3.89 -17.10 -0.56
CA LEU A 184 2.76 -16.53 0.20
C LEU A 184 1.47 -17.27 -0.14
N LYS A 185 0.48 -17.15 0.75
CA LYS A 185 -0.88 -17.69 0.53
C LYS A 185 -1.79 -16.64 -0.09
N LEU A 186 -1.31 -15.94 -1.13
CA LEU A 186 -2.07 -14.89 -1.79
C LEU A 186 -3.33 -15.49 -2.43
N THR A 187 -4.48 -14.91 -2.10
CA THR A 187 -5.79 -15.19 -2.71
C THR A 187 -6.19 -14.08 -3.67
N ARG A 188 -5.68 -12.87 -3.44
CA ARG A 188 -5.89 -11.68 -4.26
C ARG A 188 -4.56 -11.01 -4.56
N PHE A 189 -4.34 -10.71 -5.84
CA PHE A 189 -3.18 -9.95 -6.28
C PHE A 189 -3.62 -8.91 -7.29
N ALA A 190 -3.16 -7.67 -7.11
CA ALA A 190 -3.45 -6.56 -7.98
C ALA A 190 -2.14 -5.86 -8.39
N VAL A 191 -1.98 -5.60 -9.69
CA VAL A 191 -0.83 -4.90 -10.25
C VAL A 191 -1.30 -3.67 -11.01
N GLU A 192 -0.84 -2.50 -10.60
CA GLU A 192 -0.96 -1.24 -11.36
C GLU A 192 0.22 -1.04 -12.30
N ASN A 193 0.01 -0.25 -13.36
CA ASN A 193 1.05 0.09 -14.34
C ASN A 193 1.74 -1.18 -14.84
N ALA A 194 0.90 -2.11 -15.31
CA ALA A 194 1.29 -3.46 -15.69
C ALA A 194 1.98 -3.55 -17.07
N GLU A 195 2.45 -2.44 -17.66
CA GLU A 195 3.07 -2.42 -18.99
C GLU A 195 4.31 -3.32 -19.12
N ALA A 196 5.01 -3.57 -18.00
CA ALA A 196 6.17 -4.45 -17.95
C ALA A 196 5.80 -5.95 -17.91
N LEU A 197 4.52 -6.31 -17.76
CA LEU A 197 4.10 -7.71 -17.74
C LEU A 197 4.28 -8.35 -19.12
N THR A 198 4.78 -9.59 -19.11
CA THR A 198 5.02 -10.42 -20.29
C THR A 198 4.37 -11.79 -20.07
N PRO A 199 4.25 -12.63 -21.10
CA PRO A 199 3.91 -14.05 -20.96
C PRO A 199 4.59 -14.77 -19.78
N LYS A 200 5.90 -14.57 -19.65
CA LYS A 200 6.71 -15.22 -18.59
C LYS A 200 6.33 -14.73 -17.20
N HIS A 201 6.01 -13.44 -17.04
CA HIS A 201 5.52 -12.90 -15.77
C HIS A 201 4.19 -13.55 -15.38
N LEU A 202 3.27 -13.73 -16.33
CA LEU A 202 1.98 -14.37 -16.07
C LEU A 202 2.11 -15.87 -15.78
N ALA A 203 3.03 -16.56 -16.45
CA ALA A 203 3.37 -17.94 -16.12
C ALA A 203 3.90 -18.05 -14.68
N ALA A 204 4.73 -17.11 -14.22
CA ALA A 204 5.17 -17.06 -12.83
C ALA A 204 4.00 -16.84 -11.85
N LEU A 205 3.04 -15.97 -12.17
CA LEU A 205 1.83 -15.76 -11.36
C LEU A 205 0.92 -17.01 -11.34
N ALA A 206 0.87 -17.77 -12.43
CA ALA A 206 0.12 -19.02 -12.51
C ALA A 206 0.63 -20.09 -11.52
N GLU A 207 1.88 -19.98 -11.06
CA GLU A 207 2.46 -20.86 -10.04
C GLU A 207 1.95 -20.57 -8.62
N ILE A 208 1.34 -19.41 -8.37
CA ILE A 208 0.70 -19.09 -7.09
C ILE A 208 -0.64 -19.83 -7.01
N LYS A 209 -0.62 -21.11 -6.59
CA LYS A 209 -1.79 -21.99 -6.66
C LYS A 209 -2.97 -21.54 -5.79
N THR A 210 -2.72 -20.74 -4.75
CA THR A 210 -3.76 -20.15 -3.89
C THR A 210 -4.43 -18.92 -4.50
N LEU A 211 -3.88 -18.35 -5.58
CA LEU A 211 -4.40 -17.11 -6.16
C LEU A 211 -5.75 -17.37 -6.81
N GLU A 212 -6.78 -16.64 -6.37
CA GLU A 212 -8.15 -16.75 -6.87
C GLU A 212 -8.55 -15.56 -7.74
N ASN A 213 -8.03 -14.37 -7.41
CA ASN A 213 -8.33 -13.14 -8.13
C ASN A 213 -7.03 -12.44 -8.53
N LEU A 214 -6.87 -12.18 -9.83
CA LEU A 214 -5.82 -11.33 -10.37
C LEU A 214 -6.45 -10.08 -10.98
N HIS A 215 -6.04 -8.92 -10.50
CA HIS A 215 -6.43 -7.62 -11.05
C HIS A 215 -5.23 -7.02 -11.77
N ILE A 216 -5.41 -6.69 -13.06
CA ILE A 216 -4.40 -6.05 -13.88
C ILE A 216 -4.94 -4.69 -14.27
N TYR A 217 -4.23 -3.64 -13.86
CA TYR A 217 -4.52 -2.28 -14.25
C TYR A 217 -3.42 -1.81 -15.22
N PRO A 218 -3.75 -1.52 -16.47
CA PRO A 218 -2.79 -1.03 -17.45
C PRO A 218 -2.28 0.37 -17.07
N PRO A 219 -1.21 0.85 -17.71
CA PRO A 219 -0.80 2.23 -17.56
C PRO A 219 -1.94 3.19 -17.90
N ARG A 220 -2.01 4.33 -17.19
CA ARG A 220 -3.01 5.38 -17.46
C ARG A 220 -2.93 5.96 -18.87
N THR A 221 -1.75 5.87 -19.49
CA THR A 221 -1.46 6.42 -20.81
C THR A 221 -0.76 5.39 -21.69
N GLY A 222 -1.07 5.40 -22.99
CA GLY A 222 -0.50 4.46 -23.96
C GLY A 222 -1.47 3.34 -24.33
N GLU A 223 -1.10 2.60 -25.36
CA GLU A 223 -1.80 1.36 -25.75
C GLU A 223 -1.14 0.18 -25.05
N PHE A 224 -1.94 -0.68 -24.43
CA PHE A 224 -1.48 -1.92 -23.80
C PHE A 224 -2.32 -3.07 -24.32
N ASP A 225 -1.75 -3.83 -25.27
CA ASP A 225 -2.39 -5.02 -25.82
C ASP A 225 -2.26 -6.18 -24.82
N HIS A 226 -3.33 -6.37 -24.06
CA HIS A 226 -3.42 -7.34 -22.99
C HIS A 226 -4.08 -8.66 -23.42
N GLU A 227 -4.67 -8.72 -24.61
CA GLU A 227 -5.42 -9.91 -25.04
C GLU A 227 -4.54 -11.18 -25.14
N PRO A 228 -3.33 -11.12 -25.74
CA PRO A 228 -2.45 -12.30 -25.79
C PRO A 228 -2.02 -12.77 -24.39
N LEU A 229 -1.74 -11.81 -23.51
CA LEU A 229 -1.36 -12.04 -22.12
C LEU A 229 -2.48 -12.75 -21.33
N LEU A 230 -3.72 -12.26 -21.47
CA LEU A 230 -4.88 -12.85 -20.81
C LEU A 230 -5.19 -14.25 -21.36
N ALA A 231 -5.05 -14.47 -22.67
CA ALA A 231 -5.31 -15.77 -23.29
C ALA A 231 -4.38 -16.86 -22.73
N GLU A 232 -3.08 -16.57 -22.61
CA GLU A 232 -2.10 -17.49 -22.06
C GLU A 232 -2.37 -17.81 -20.58
N LEU A 233 -2.63 -16.79 -19.77
CA LEU A 233 -2.92 -17.01 -18.34
C LEU A 233 -4.21 -17.81 -18.14
N LYS A 234 -5.25 -17.59 -18.96
CA LYS A 234 -6.47 -18.39 -18.94
C LYS A 234 -6.23 -19.86 -19.31
N GLN A 235 -5.29 -20.14 -20.22
CA GLN A 235 -4.89 -21.52 -20.52
C GLN A 235 -4.18 -22.18 -19.32
N LEU A 236 -3.27 -21.45 -18.66
CA LEU A 236 -2.51 -21.97 -17.51
C LEU A 236 -3.38 -22.13 -16.25
N ARG A 237 -4.34 -21.22 -16.03
CA ARG A 237 -5.18 -21.15 -14.83
C ARG A 237 -6.63 -20.83 -15.21
N PRO A 238 -7.39 -21.79 -15.77
CA PRO A 238 -8.77 -21.55 -16.22
C PRO A 238 -9.74 -21.15 -15.11
N ASN A 239 -9.41 -21.46 -13.86
CA ASN A 239 -10.23 -21.11 -12.68
C ASN A 239 -9.85 -19.77 -12.03
N LEU A 240 -8.76 -19.13 -12.48
CA LEU A 240 -8.35 -17.83 -11.93
C LEU A 240 -9.27 -16.74 -12.45
N LYS A 241 -9.90 -15.97 -11.55
CA LYS A 241 -10.69 -14.82 -11.94
C LYS A 241 -9.75 -13.67 -12.28
N ILE A 242 -9.65 -13.35 -13.57
CA ILE A 242 -8.81 -12.26 -14.04
C ILE A 242 -9.71 -11.06 -14.36
N THR A 243 -9.44 -9.94 -13.71
CA THR A 243 -10.09 -8.67 -14.01
C THR A 243 -9.06 -7.74 -14.63
N PHE A 244 -9.34 -7.29 -15.84
CA PHE A 244 -8.63 -6.19 -16.46
C PHE A 244 -9.48 -4.93 -16.35
N GLN A 245 -8.94 -3.87 -15.78
CA GLN A 245 -9.69 -2.64 -15.57
C GLN A 245 -8.86 -1.45 -16.05
N GLU A 246 -9.31 -0.79 -17.11
CA GLU A 246 -8.74 0.48 -17.54
C GLU A 246 -8.83 1.50 -16.41
N GLN A 247 -7.72 2.21 -16.18
CA GLN A 247 -7.72 3.31 -15.23
C GLN A 247 -8.50 4.50 -15.81
N PRO A 248 -9.33 5.18 -15.01
CA PRO A 248 -10.01 6.39 -15.46
C PRO A 248 -8.96 7.44 -15.91
N LYS A 249 -9.16 7.97 -17.12
CA LYS A 249 -8.30 9.00 -17.71
C LYS A 249 -8.26 10.27 -16.87
#